data_AF-A0A954D2D9-F1
#
_entry.id   AF-A0A954D2D9-F1
#
_cell.length_a   1.000
_cell.length_b   1.000
_cell.length_c   1.000
_cell.angle_alpha   90.00
_cell.angle_beta   90.00
_cell.angle_gamma   90.00
#
_symmetry.space_group_name_H-M   'P 1'
#
loop_
_entity.id
_entity.type
_entity.pdbx_description
1 polymer ?
#
loop_
_entity_poly.entity_id
_entity_poly.type
_entity_poly.pdbx_seq_one_letter_code
_entity_poly.pdbx_strand_id
1 'polypeptide(L)'
;MRTLSIVCLLACTANLSAQIPLPKFQNTYSGAATRGFYFQAPTALVLTHAQVPDETNYGKQIIAIYKLTSAPPAYSQTLDAKPAAYIDEIPSSTCWQLPTPVIYNKGDWVAVIGACGTTSGTVYNSYGTASFASEVLGMPITLQRCGSQINIATTKGVLTGTTSGMWSENAYQISRVRLTFAGSPSSCAHCTPSNGTASLTLCDDKPAISGKTAGITIASNGASNTAVALAIGLGRANINVPGLGTLCASPIPLVVYGLPAAASGGTNYTFSIPNGSAGKISIQAALLGGPSLALTNGLEIGVGN
;
A
#
# COMPACT_ATOMS: atom_id res chain seq x y z
N MET A 1 48.27 -2.84 -10.92
CA MET A 1 47.13 -2.25 -10.18
C MET A 1 45.98 -3.25 -10.22
N ARG A 2 45.49 -3.70 -9.07
CA ARG A 2 44.36 -4.64 -8.97
C ARG A 2 43.06 -3.85 -8.86
N THR A 3 42.20 -3.94 -9.85
CA THR A 3 40.88 -3.30 -9.85
C THR A 3 39.92 -4.16 -9.03
N LEU A 4 39.42 -3.63 -7.92
CA LEU A 4 38.41 -4.27 -7.07
C LEU A 4 37.02 -3.98 -7.66
N SER A 5 36.39 -4.98 -8.28
CA SER A 5 35.01 -4.86 -8.75
C SER A 5 34.05 -5.14 -7.60
N ILE A 6 33.45 -4.08 -7.06
CA ILE A 6 32.31 -4.18 -6.14
C ILE A 6 31.07 -4.49 -6.98
N VAL A 7 30.60 -5.73 -6.92
CA VAL A 7 29.28 -6.11 -7.43
C VAL A 7 28.25 -5.65 -6.40
N CYS A 8 27.61 -4.51 -6.66
CA CYS A 8 26.46 -4.06 -5.89
C CYS A 8 25.25 -4.91 -6.33
N LEU A 9 24.82 -5.82 -5.45
CA LEU A 9 23.65 -6.67 -5.66
C LEU A 9 22.39 -5.78 -5.58
N LEU A 10 21.87 -5.36 -6.73
CA LEU A 10 20.64 -4.57 -6.83
C LEU A 10 19.42 -5.50 -6.67
N ALA A 11 18.92 -5.62 -5.45
CA ALA A 11 17.62 -6.27 -5.21
C ALA A 11 16.50 -5.34 -5.71
N CYS A 12 15.93 -5.66 -6.88
CA CYS A 12 14.75 -5.00 -7.41
C CYS A 12 13.50 -5.69 -6.86
N THR A 13 12.86 -5.12 -5.83
CA THR A 13 11.50 -5.55 -5.47
C THR A 13 10.52 -4.96 -6.47
N ALA A 14 9.80 -5.81 -7.19
CA ALA A 14 8.74 -5.39 -8.10
C ALA A 14 7.60 -4.72 -7.32
N ASN A 15 6.93 -3.74 -7.93
CA ASN A 15 5.67 -3.21 -7.43
C ASN A 15 4.61 -4.29 -7.60
N LEU A 16 4.45 -5.16 -6.62
CA LEU A 16 3.28 -6.01 -6.56
C LEU A 16 2.10 -5.15 -6.10
N SER A 17 1.18 -4.83 -7.00
CA SER A 17 -0.22 -4.87 -6.60
C SER A 17 -0.51 -6.35 -6.34
N ALA A 18 -0.58 -6.73 -5.07
CA ALA A 18 -0.79 -8.11 -4.68
C ALA A 18 -2.20 -8.24 -4.13
N GLN A 19 -3.00 -9.09 -4.77
CA GLN A 19 -4.06 -9.75 -4.04
C GLN A 19 -3.39 -10.65 -2.99
N ILE A 20 -3.76 -10.52 -1.72
CA ILE A 20 -3.23 -11.42 -0.70
C ILE A 20 -3.66 -12.86 -1.03
N PRO A 21 -2.78 -13.86 -0.90
CA PRO A 21 -3.18 -15.25 -1.00
C PRO A 21 -4.27 -15.57 0.03
N LEU A 22 -5.28 -16.31 -0.39
CA LEU A 22 -6.36 -16.79 0.47
C LEU A 22 -6.32 -18.32 0.55
N PRO A 23 -6.85 -18.92 1.62
CA PRO A 23 -7.02 -20.36 1.67
C PRO A 23 -7.93 -20.83 0.54
N LYS A 24 -7.75 -22.09 0.15
CA LYS A 24 -8.68 -22.75 -0.78
C LYS A 24 -10.09 -22.78 -0.20
N PHE A 25 -11.09 -22.73 -1.10
CA PHE A 25 -12.47 -22.96 -0.72
C PHE A 25 -12.63 -24.32 -0.05
N GLN A 26 -13.44 -24.38 1.01
CA GLN A 26 -13.82 -25.63 1.66
C GLN A 26 -15.33 -25.84 1.62
N ASN A 27 -16.10 -24.85 2.05
CA ASN A 27 -17.55 -24.93 2.12
C ASN A 27 -18.18 -23.54 2.22
N THR A 28 -19.48 -23.45 2.00
CA THR A 28 -20.24 -22.22 2.27
C THR A 28 -20.87 -22.30 3.65
N TYR A 29 -20.72 -21.25 4.46
CA TYR A 29 -21.53 -21.06 5.65
C TYR A 29 -22.67 -20.10 5.36
N SER A 30 -23.89 -20.63 5.45
CA SER A 30 -25.14 -19.91 5.21
C SER A 30 -25.78 -19.57 6.56
N GLY A 31 -26.02 -18.30 6.83
CA GLY A 31 -26.72 -17.88 8.04
C GLY A 31 -26.99 -16.38 8.08
N ALA A 32 -27.43 -15.89 9.25
CA ALA A 32 -27.56 -14.47 9.48
C ALA A 32 -26.20 -13.79 9.71
N ALA A 33 -25.18 -14.53 10.12
CA ALA A 33 -23.94 -13.97 10.62
C ALA A 33 -22.89 -13.78 9.50
N THR A 34 -22.19 -12.65 9.48
CA THR A 34 -21.09 -12.38 8.53
C THR A 34 -19.72 -12.65 9.16
N ARG A 35 -18.79 -13.17 8.37
CA ARG A 35 -17.45 -13.57 8.77
C ARG A 35 -16.40 -12.95 7.86
N GLY A 36 -15.15 -13.06 8.26
CA GLY A 36 -14.01 -12.65 7.46
C GLY A 36 -12.72 -12.96 8.17
N PHE A 37 -11.75 -12.06 8.03
CA PHE A 37 -10.45 -12.21 8.66
C PHE A 37 -9.84 -10.86 9.04
N TYR A 38 -8.83 -10.95 9.90
CA TYR A 38 -8.00 -9.83 10.30
C TYR A 38 -6.52 -10.22 10.32
N PHE A 39 -5.65 -9.23 10.27
CA PHE A 39 -4.20 -9.34 10.45
C PHE A 39 -3.62 -7.97 10.84
N GLN A 40 -2.39 -7.96 11.37
CA GLN A 40 -1.68 -6.71 11.64
C GLN A 40 -0.84 -6.29 10.43
N ALA A 41 -0.96 -5.04 10.00
CA ALA A 41 -0.22 -4.51 8.85
C ALA A 41 1.31 -4.56 9.10
N PRO A 42 2.09 -5.33 8.31
CA PRO A 42 3.54 -5.45 8.53
C PRO A 42 4.34 -4.21 8.06
N THR A 43 3.74 -3.44 7.15
CA THR A 43 4.22 -2.14 6.65
C THR A 43 3.03 -1.22 6.43
N ALA A 44 3.24 -0.01 5.92
CA ALA A 44 2.17 0.83 5.43
C ALA A 44 1.50 0.21 4.18
N LEU A 45 0.19 -0.01 4.22
CA LEU A 45 -0.59 -0.64 3.15
C LEU A 45 -1.66 0.30 2.63
N VAL A 46 -1.89 0.29 1.32
CA VAL A 46 -3.03 0.98 0.71
C VAL A 46 -3.97 -0.05 0.11
N LEU A 47 -5.13 -0.24 0.72
CA LEU A 47 -6.15 -1.13 0.18
C LEU A 47 -6.90 -0.43 -0.96
N THR A 48 -6.90 -1.05 -2.14
CA THR A 48 -7.48 -0.46 -3.35
C THR A 48 -8.68 -1.23 -3.88
N HIS A 49 -8.73 -2.55 -3.67
CA HIS A 49 -9.86 -3.36 -4.12
C HIS A 49 -10.29 -4.42 -3.13
N ALA A 50 -11.57 -4.79 -3.20
CA ALA A 50 -12.13 -5.90 -2.44
C ALA A 50 -13.17 -6.71 -3.25
N GLN A 51 -13.24 -8.02 -3.00
CA GLN A 51 -14.26 -8.90 -3.60
C GLN A 51 -14.53 -10.15 -2.74
N VAL A 52 -15.79 -10.55 -2.59
CA VAL A 52 -16.18 -11.84 -2.01
C VAL A 52 -16.26 -12.90 -3.13
N PRO A 53 -15.59 -14.06 -3.02
CA PRO A 53 -15.82 -15.17 -3.94
C PRO A 53 -17.25 -15.73 -3.81
N ASP A 54 -17.98 -15.78 -4.93
CA ASP A 54 -19.40 -16.18 -4.97
C ASP A 54 -19.58 -17.65 -5.35
N GLU A 55 -19.37 -18.51 -4.36
CA GLU A 55 -19.38 -19.97 -4.53
C GLU A 55 -20.79 -20.53 -4.73
N THR A 56 -21.82 -19.76 -4.39
CA THR A 56 -23.23 -20.12 -4.53
C THR A 56 -23.89 -19.48 -5.74
N ASN A 57 -23.15 -18.69 -6.53
CA ASN A 57 -23.68 -17.90 -7.63
C ASN A 57 -24.89 -17.03 -7.24
N TYR A 58 -24.80 -16.37 -6.07
CA TYR A 58 -25.86 -15.50 -5.57
C TYR A 58 -25.99 -14.21 -6.38
N GLY A 59 -24.88 -13.74 -6.96
CA GLY A 59 -24.83 -12.59 -7.87
C GLY A 59 -24.62 -11.23 -7.21
N LYS A 60 -24.67 -11.14 -5.87
CA LYS A 60 -24.43 -9.90 -5.11
C LYS A 60 -23.49 -10.14 -3.93
N GLN A 61 -22.74 -9.11 -3.55
CA GLN A 61 -21.82 -9.14 -2.41
C GLN A 61 -21.98 -7.93 -1.48
N ILE A 62 -21.63 -8.14 -0.22
CA ILE A 62 -21.56 -7.13 0.83
C ILE A 62 -20.19 -7.22 1.51
N ILE A 63 -19.52 -6.09 1.67
CA ILE A 63 -18.16 -6.04 2.25
C ILE A 63 -18.05 -4.82 3.16
N ALA A 64 -17.52 -5.05 4.36
CA ALA A 64 -17.11 -3.99 5.28
C ALA A 64 -15.62 -4.13 5.62
N ILE A 65 -14.88 -3.04 5.46
CA ILE A 65 -13.44 -2.95 5.70
C ILE A 65 -13.21 -2.05 6.89
N TYR A 66 -12.34 -2.45 7.81
CA TYR A 66 -12.09 -1.76 9.06
C TYR A 66 -10.61 -1.54 9.29
N LYS A 67 -10.32 -0.37 9.84
CA LYS A 67 -9.05 -0.01 10.45
C LYS A 67 -9.25 0.03 11.96
N LEU A 68 -8.77 -0.99 12.66
CA LEU A 68 -8.99 -1.18 14.09
C LEU A 68 -7.79 -0.68 14.90
N THR A 69 -8.05 -0.26 16.14
CA THR A 69 -7.02 0.16 17.11
C THR A 69 -6.44 -1.02 17.90
N SER A 70 -7.09 -2.17 17.88
CA SER A 70 -6.65 -3.42 18.51
C SER A 70 -7.14 -4.63 17.69
N ALA A 71 -6.54 -5.80 17.95
CA ALA A 71 -7.05 -7.05 17.40
C ALA A 71 -8.49 -7.29 17.89
N PRO A 72 -9.39 -7.86 17.06
CA PRO A 72 -10.69 -8.30 17.53
C PRO A 72 -10.54 -9.29 18.70
N PRO A 73 -11.27 -9.08 19.82
CA PRO A 73 -11.11 -9.90 21.01
C PRO A 73 -11.72 -11.30 20.80
N ALA A 74 -11.24 -12.29 21.55
CA ALA A 74 -11.78 -13.64 21.46
C ALA A 74 -13.26 -13.67 21.87
N TYR A 75 -14.10 -14.35 21.09
CA TYR A 75 -15.50 -14.55 21.43
C TYR A 75 -15.63 -15.22 22.83
N SER A 76 -16.54 -14.80 23.71
CA SER A 76 -17.70 -13.94 23.48
C SER A 76 -17.50 -12.43 23.70
N GLN A 77 -16.26 -11.96 23.88
CA GLN A 77 -15.99 -10.52 23.93
C GLN A 77 -16.15 -9.90 22.54
N THR A 78 -16.52 -8.63 22.50
CA THR A 78 -16.69 -7.89 21.24
C THR A 78 -16.01 -6.52 21.29
N LEU A 79 -15.75 -5.99 20.10
CA LEU A 79 -15.24 -4.65 19.84
C LEU A 79 -16.23 -3.89 18.96
N ASP A 80 -16.55 -2.65 19.35
CA ASP A 80 -17.28 -1.73 18.48
C ASP A 80 -16.40 -1.29 17.31
N ALA A 81 -16.93 -1.36 16.10
CA ALA A 81 -16.17 -1.08 14.88
C ALA A 81 -17.02 -0.33 13.85
N LYS A 82 -16.49 0.79 13.37
CA LYS A 82 -17.04 1.54 12.24
C LYS A 82 -16.22 1.23 10.99
N PRO A 83 -16.85 0.91 9.85
CA PRO A 83 -16.11 0.59 8.64
C PRO A 83 -15.42 1.85 8.10
N ALA A 84 -14.17 1.68 7.66
CA ALA A 84 -13.42 2.66 6.87
C ALA A 84 -13.94 2.72 5.42
N ALA A 85 -14.42 1.58 4.92
CA ALA A 85 -15.10 1.48 3.62
C ALA A 85 -16.18 0.39 3.70
N TYR A 86 -17.30 0.62 3.01
CA TYR A 86 -18.43 -0.29 2.97
C TYR A 86 -19.04 -0.31 1.57
N ILE A 87 -19.43 -1.50 1.13
CA ILE A 87 -20.26 -1.71 -0.05
C ILE A 87 -21.37 -2.69 0.21
N ASP A 88 -22.48 -2.41 -0.45
CA ASP A 88 -23.65 -3.24 -0.49
C ASP A 88 -24.18 -3.45 -1.90
N GLU A 89 -24.70 -4.66 -2.12
CA GLU A 89 -25.52 -5.03 -3.27
C GLU A 89 -24.89 -4.82 -4.65
N ILE A 90 -23.57 -4.71 -4.73
CA ILE A 90 -22.86 -4.71 -6.01
C ILE A 90 -22.77 -6.13 -6.59
N PRO A 91 -22.66 -6.29 -7.92
CA PRO A 91 -22.46 -7.60 -8.53
C PRO A 91 -21.24 -8.32 -7.94
N SER A 92 -21.39 -9.60 -7.59
CA SER A 92 -20.30 -10.41 -7.03
C SER A 92 -19.19 -10.72 -8.05
N SER A 93 -19.49 -10.62 -9.35
CA SER A 93 -18.51 -10.70 -10.44
C SER A 93 -17.56 -9.51 -10.50
N THR A 94 -17.89 -8.39 -9.85
CA THR A 94 -17.09 -7.18 -9.83
C THR A 94 -16.03 -7.24 -8.72
N CYS A 95 -14.77 -7.03 -9.08
CA CYS A 95 -13.75 -6.65 -8.10
C CYS A 95 -13.91 -5.16 -7.81
N TRP A 96 -14.41 -4.80 -6.63
CA TRP A 96 -14.78 -3.43 -6.32
C TRP A 96 -13.55 -2.58 -6.06
N GLN A 97 -13.36 -1.54 -6.86
CA GLN A 97 -12.38 -0.49 -6.60
C GLN A 97 -12.92 0.46 -5.54
N LEU A 98 -12.16 0.66 -4.47
CA LEU A 98 -12.50 1.61 -3.41
C LEU A 98 -12.43 3.05 -3.98
N PRO A 99 -13.52 3.85 -3.93
CA PRO A 99 -13.50 5.25 -4.37
C PRO A 99 -12.49 6.10 -3.60
N THR A 100 -12.24 5.74 -2.34
CA THR A 100 -11.17 6.29 -1.52
C THR A 100 -10.39 5.12 -0.92
N PRO A 101 -9.11 4.95 -1.30
CA PRO A 101 -8.29 3.88 -0.73
C PRO A 101 -8.21 3.96 0.79
N VAL A 102 -8.23 2.82 1.47
CA VAL A 102 -8.03 2.76 2.92
C VAL A 102 -6.54 2.60 3.21
N ILE A 103 -5.99 3.54 3.97
CA ILE A 103 -4.57 3.58 4.31
C ILE A 103 -4.35 2.99 5.71
N TYR A 104 -3.50 1.98 5.79
CA TYR A 104 -3.01 1.37 7.02
C TYR A 104 -1.55 1.75 7.21
N ASN A 105 -1.17 2.13 8.41
CA ASN A 105 0.21 2.28 8.83
C ASN A 105 0.71 0.93 9.36
N LYS A 106 2.03 0.77 9.45
CA LYS A 106 2.61 -0.38 10.13
C LYS A 106 2.05 -0.51 11.54
N GLY A 107 1.61 -1.72 11.91
CA GLY A 107 1.04 -2.01 13.23
C GLY A 107 -0.47 -1.81 13.34
N ASP A 108 -1.11 -1.14 12.37
CA ASP A 108 -2.57 -1.03 12.31
C ASP A 108 -3.20 -2.42 12.13
N TRP A 109 -4.38 -2.61 12.70
CA TRP A 109 -5.15 -3.84 12.53
C TRP A 109 -6.09 -3.71 11.34
N VAL A 110 -5.82 -4.52 10.31
CA VAL A 110 -6.67 -4.68 9.14
C VAL A 110 -7.72 -5.73 9.46
N ALA A 111 -9.00 -5.39 9.34
CA ALA A 111 -10.07 -6.38 9.39
C ALA A 111 -11.04 -6.20 8.23
N VAL A 112 -11.53 -7.31 7.70
CA VAL A 112 -12.58 -7.33 6.68
C VAL A 112 -13.58 -8.40 7.05
N ILE A 113 -14.87 -8.09 6.89
CA ILE A 113 -15.94 -9.09 6.91
C ILE A 113 -16.79 -8.89 5.65
N GLY A 114 -17.18 -10.01 5.04
CA GLY A 114 -17.89 -9.99 3.77
C GLY A 114 -18.48 -11.33 3.42
N ALA A 115 -19.58 -11.28 2.69
CA ALA A 115 -20.34 -12.43 2.24
C ALA A 115 -21.10 -12.10 0.94
N CYS A 116 -21.55 -13.13 0.24
CA CYS A 116 -22.55 -12.95 -0.81
C CYS A 116 -23.94 -12.86 -0.16
N GLY A 117 -24.78 -11.94 -0.62
CA GLY A 117 -26.05 -11.67 0.05
C GLY A 117 -26.61 -10.26 -0.23
N THR A 118 -27.74 -9.95 0.40
CA THR A 118 -28.35 -8.62 0.43
C THR A 118 -28.76 -8.26 1.86
N THR A 119 -29.38 -7.09 2.02
CA THR A 119 -29.96 -6.63 3.29
C THR A 119 -31.02 -7.58 3.87
N SER A 120 -31.68 -8.36 3.01
CA SER A 120 -32.71 -9.32 3.43
C SER A 120 -32.17 -10.75 3.43
N GLY A 121 -32.29 -11.42 4.58
CA GLY A 121 -32.13 -12.87 4.69
C GLY A 121 -30.71 -13.37 4.91
N THR A 122 -30.49 -14.60 4.44
CA THR A 122 -29.27 -15.39 4.60
C THR A 122 -28.11 -14.80 3.80
N VAL A 123 -26.95 -14.70 4.43
CA VAL A 123 -25.67 -14.40 3.78
C VAL A 123 -24.83 -15.65 3.64
N TYR A 124 -24.05 -15.71 2.56
CA TYR A 124 -23.24 -16.85 2.14
C TYR A 124 -21.77 -16.52 2.30
N ASN A 125 -21.17 -17.03 3.38
CA ASN A 125 -19.77 -16.83 3.71
C ASN A 125 -18.92 -17.91 3.03
N SER A 126 -17.87 -17.47 2.35
CA SER A 126 -17.04 -18.32 1.50
C SER A 126 -15.88 -18.91 2.31
N TYR A 127 -16.06 -20.02 3.02
CA TYR A 127 -15.08 -20.50 3.99
C TYR A 127 -13.84 -21.15 3.37
N GLY A 128 -12.70 -20.90 4.01
CA GLY A 128 -11.46 -21.63 3.85
C GLY A 128 -10.80 -21.93 5.21
N THR A 129 -9.63 -22.56 5.16
CA THR A 129 -8.90 -23.03 6.35
C THR A 129 -8.61 -21.92 7.37
N ALA A 130 -8.65 -22.27 8.66
CA ALA A 130 -8.32 -21.39 9.78
C ALA A 130 -6.84 -20.98 9.78
N SER A 131 -6.51 -19.86 10.46
CA SER A 131 -5.14 -19.40 10.71
C SER A 131 -4.21 -19.55 9.49
N PHE A 132 -4.60 -18.96 8.39
CA PHE A 132 -3.95 -19.17 7.10
C PHE A 132 -2.68 -18.32 6.98
N ALA A 133 -1.53 -18.96 6.73
CA ALA A 133 -0.29 -18.27 6.39
C ALA A 133 -0.43 -17.63 5.00
N SER A 134 -0.30 -16.31 4.95
CA SER A 134 -0.47 -15.50 3.74
C SER A 134 0.69 -14.50 3.63
N GLU A 135 0.62 -13.63 2.64
CA GLU A 135 1.56 -12.54 2.45
C GLU A 135 0.85 -11.32 1.88
N VAL A 136 1.38 -10.15 2.21
CA VAL A 136 0.97 -8.88 1.62
C VAL A 136 2.22 -8.15 1.17
N LEU A 137 2.29 -7.84 -0.12
CA LEU A 137 3.45 -7.21 -0.74
C LEU A 137 4.77 -7.97 -0.48
N GLY A 138 4.70 -9.31 -0.44
CA GLY A 138 5.83 -10.20 -0.18
C GLY A 138 6.27 -10.32 1.28
N MET A 139 5.56 -9.68 2.22
CA MET A 139 5.82 -9.88 3.65
C MET A 139 4.82 -10.84 4.28
N PRO A 140 5.29 -11.74 5.16
CA PRO A 140 4.43 -12.74 5.78
C PRO A 140 3.41 -12.10 6.70
N ILE A 141 2.17 -12.57 6.61
CA ILE A 141 1.07 -12.27 7.54
C ILE A 141 0.33 -13.57 7.88
N THR A 142 -0.49 -13.54 8.91
CA THR A 142 -1.40 -14.65 9.22
C THR A 142 -2.83 -14.13 9.24
N LEU A 143 -3.70 -14.74 8.44
CA LEU A 143 -5.11 -14.39 8.40
C LEU A 143 -5.84 -15.15 9.50
N GLN A 144 -6.36 -14.40 10.48
CA GLN A 144 -7.09 -14.93 11.61
C GLN A 144 -8.58 -14.63 11.47
N ARG A 145 -9.47 -15.53 11.91
CA ARG A 145 -10.91 -15.36 11.75
C ARG A 145 -11.42 -14.20 12.61
N CYS A 146 -12.22 -13.34 12.01
CA CYS A 146 -13.12 -12.44 12.73
C CYS A 146 -14.54 -12.53 12.18
N GLY A 147 -15.50 -11.99 12.93
CA GLY A 147 -16.90 -11.98 12.52
C GLY A 147 -17.78 -11.09 13.37
N SER A 148 -19.05 -11.06 12.99
CA SER A 148 -20.16 -10.51 13.76
C SER A 148 -21.34 -11.48 13.71
N GLN A 149 -22.19 -11.50 14.74
CA GLN A 149 -23.36 -12.41 14.76
C GLN A 149 -24.53 -11.91 13.89
N ILE A 150 -24.36 -10.79 13.17
CA ILE A 150 -25.40 -10.19 12.32
C ILE A 150 -25.04 -10.20 10.84
N ASN A 151 -26.05 -9.91 10.01
CA ASN A 151 -25.87 -9.63 8.59
C ASN A 151 -25.44 -8.16 8.51
N ILE A 152 -24.19 -7.93 8.11
CA ILE A 152 -23.61 -6.58 8.08
C ILE A 152 -24.35 -5.61 7.17
N ALA A 153 -25.14 -6.12 6.21
CA ALA A 153 -25.97 -5.30 5.35
C ALA A 153 -27.04 -4.52 6.14
N THR A 154 -27.55 -5.11 7.23
CA THR A 154 -28.60 -4.51 8.06
C THR A 154 -28.12 -3.29 8.86
N THR A 155 -26.81 -3.15 9.08
CA THR A 155 -26.21 -2.04 9.83
C THR A 155 -25.22 -1.23 9.00
N LYS A 156 -25.15 -1.46 7.69
CA LYS A 156 -24.16 -0.86 6.79
C LYS A 156 -22.72 -1.04 7.28
N GLY A 157 -22.43 -2.22 7.82
CA GLY A 157 -21.14 -2.58 8.40
C GLY A 157 -20.84 -1.94 9.76
N VAL A 158 -21.72 -1.12 10.34
CA VAL A 158 -21.49 -0.58 11.68
C VAL A 158 -21.75 -1.69 12.72
N LEU A 159 -20.76 -1.98 13.55
CA LEU A 159 -20.80 -3.05 14.54
C LEU A 159 -20.74 -2.45 15.94
N THR A 160 -21.74 -2.73 16.77
CA THR A 160 -21.81 -2.21 18.13
C THR A 160 -22.34 -3.23 19.14
N GLY A 161 -21.84 -3.13 20.37
CA GLY A 161 -22.30 -3.91 21.51
C GLY A 161 -21.94 -5.40 21.44
N THR A 162 -22.50 -6.16 22.38
CA THR A 162 -22.20 -7.59 22.57
C THR A 162 -22.88 -8.49 21.53
N THR A 163 -23.95 -8.03 20.89
CA THR A 163 -24.73 -8.83 19.93
C THR A 163 -24.25 -8.64 18.49
N SER A 164 -23.73 -7.46 18.15
CA SER A 164 -23.34 -7.09 16.78
C SER A 164 -21.87 -6.69 16.65
N GLY A 165 -21.15 -6.52 17.75
CA GLY A 165 -19.73 -6.16 17.74
C GLY A 165 -18.83 -7.22 17.10
N MET A 166 -17.64 -6.80 16.71
CA MET A 166 -16.65 -7.67 16.08
C MET A 166 -15.94 -8.55 17.12
N TRP A 167 -15.72 -9.82 16.79
CA TRP A 167 -14.99 -10.79 17.63
C TRP A 167 -14.02 -11.61 16.77
N SER A 168 -13.16 -12.40 17.42
CA SER A 168 -12.26 -13.39 16.81
C SER A 168 -12.45 -14.81 17.33
N GLU A 169 -12.09 -15.77 16.48
CA GLU A 169 -12.13 -17.22 16.74
C GLU A 169 -11.00 -17.90 15.95
N ASN A 170 -9.74 -17.67 16.33
CA ASN A 170 -8.57 -17.92 15.47
C ASN A 170 -8.39 -19.39 15.01
N ALA A 171 -8.97 -20.35 15.74
CA ALA A 171 -8.91 -21.78 15.42
C ALA A 171 -9.93 -22.23 14.35
N TYR A 172 -10.86 -21.37 13.92
CA TYR A 172 -11.96 -21.72 13.03
C TYR A 172 -11.80 -21.13 11.63
N GLN A 173 -12.53 -21.69 10.66
CA GLN A 173 -12.47 -21.32 9.24
C GLN A 173 -12.67 -19.82 9.02
N ILE A 174 -11.88 -19.22 8.11
CA ILE A 174 -12.05 -17.80 7.75
C ILE A 174 -13.01 -17.66 6.57
N SER A 175 -13.82 -16.60 6.52
CA SER A 175 -14.52 -16.25 5.28
C SER A 175 -13.56 -15.51 4.36
N ARG A 176 -13.51 -15.94 3.11
CA ARG A 176 -12.63 -15.40 2.08
C ARG A 176 -13.18 -14.09 1.55
N VAL A 177 -12.33 -13.06 1.58
CA VAL A 177 -12.53 -11.78 0.90
C VAL A 177 -11.22 -11.44 0.22
N ARG A 178 -11.22 -11.33 -1.11
CA ARG A 178 -10.05 -10.93 -1.89
C ARG A 178 -9.78 -9.48 -1.57
N LEU A 179 -8.60 -9.19 -1.04
CA LEU A 179 -8.11 -7.83 -0.81
C LEU A 179 -6.90 -7.61 -1.70
N THR A 180 -6.92 -6.50 -2.44
CA THR A 180 -5.79 -6.06 -3.26
C THR A 180 -5.19 -4.82 -2.64
N PHE A 181 -3.89 -4.91 -2.33
CA PHE A 181 -3.13 -3.79 -1.78
C PHE A 181 -2.18 -3.22 -2.84
N ALA A 182 -2.10 -1.91 -2.89
CA ALA A 182 -1.05 -1.17 -3.57
C ALA A 182 0.01 -0.74 -2.55
N GLY A 183 1.28 -0.99 -2.88
CA GLY A 183 2.47 -0.33 -2.34
C GLY A 183 2.76 -0.44 -0.83
N SER A 184 4.01 -0.74 -0.53
CA SER A 184 4.75 -0.15 0.60
C SER A 184 5.33 1.17 0.07
N PRO A 185 5.91 2.09 0.87
CA PRO A 185 6.87 3.08 0.34
C PRO A 185 8.11 2.35 -0.18
N SER A 186 7.98 1.61 -1.29
CA SER A 186 9.09 0.98 -1.98
C SER A 186 9.78 2.07 -2.77
N SER A 187 10.84 2.60 -2.16
CA SER A 187 11.85 3.30 -2.92
C SER A 187 13.15 2.53 -2.85
N CYS A 188 13.88 2.53 -3.96
CA CYS A 188 15.26 2.07 -3.94
C CYS A 188 16.12 3.20 -4.49
N ALA A 189 17.13 3.56 -3.70
CA ALA A 189 18.20 4.37 -4.24
C ALA A 189 18.89 3.56 -5.35
N HIS A 190 19.04 4.14 -6.52
CA HIS A 190 19.83 3.58 -7.61
C HIS A 190 20.83 4.62 -8.06
N CYS A 191 22.01 4.17 -8.46
CA CYS A 191 23.19 4.99 -8.73
C CYS A 191 23.74 5.74 -7.51
N THR A 192 25.04 6.00 -7.51
CA THR A 192 25.70 6.81 -6.48
C THR A 192 25.50 8.29 -6.78
N PRO A 193 25.43 9.15 -5.75
CA PRO A 193 25.55 10.60 -5.95
C PRO A 193 26.78 10.93 -6.80
N SER A 194 26.69 11.96 -7.64
CA SER A 194 27.82 12.43 -8.44
C SER A 194 28.12 13.89 -8.16
N ASN A 195 29.41 14.25 -8.16
CA ASN A 195 29.87 15.62 -7.93
C ASN A 195 29.44 16.21 -6.57
N GLY A 196 29.29 15.36 -5.54
CA GLY A 196 28.96 15.79 -4.18
C GLY A 196 28.56 14.64 -3.25
N THR A 197 28.16 14.98 -2.03
CA THR A 197 27.70 14.05 -0.98
C THR A 197 26.18 13.99 -0.86
N ALA A 198 25.43 14.75 -1.66
CA ALA A 198 23.99 14.91 -1.54
C ALA A 198 23.21 13.58 -1.66
N SER A 199 22.13 13.43 -0.90
CA SER A 199 21.31 12.22 -0.91
C SER A 199 19.82 12.52 -1.01
N LEU A 200 19.09 11.57 -1.59
CA LEU A 200 17.65 11.60 -1.81
C LEU A 200 17.00 10.35 -1.21
N THR A 201 15.95 10.55 -0.41
CA THR A 201 15.16 9.49 0.24
C THR A 201 13.68 9.82 0.21
N LEU A 202 12.79 8.85 0.43
CA LEU A 202 11.38 9.12 0.68
C LEU A 202 11.20 9.74 2.07
N CYS A 203 10.36 10.76 2.17
CA CYS A 203 9.95 11.32 3.45
C CYS A 203 8.51 10.93 3.83
N ASP A 204 7.74 10.43 2.87
CA ASP A 204 6.40 9.89 3.12
C ASP A 204 6.51 8.40 3.50
N ASP A 205 5.82 8.02 4.57
CA ASP A 205 5.66 6.63 4.97
C ASP A 205 4.58 5.91 4.14
N LYS A 206 3.83 6.67 3.33
CA LYS A 206 2.80 6.15 2.44
C LYS A 206 3.36 5.85 1.05
N PRO A 207 2.78 4.88 0.35
CA PRO A 207 3.09 4.65 -1.06
C PRO A 207 2.75 5.86 -1.92
N ALA A 208 3.53 6.06 -2.97
CA ALA A 208 3.17 6.99 -4.03
C ALA A 208 1.90 6.50 -4.75
N ILE A 209 0.88 7.35 -4.82
CA ILE A 209 -0.42 7.05 -5.46
C ILE A 209 -0.66 8.04 -6.59
N SER A 210 -1.14 7.55 -7.73
CA SER A 210 -1.64 8.36 -8.85
C SER A 210 -2.62 9.45 -8.37
N GLY A 211 -2.39 10.70 -8.76
CA GLY A 211 -3.26 11.82 -8.38
C GLY A 211 -3.07 12.35 -6.96
N LYS A 212 -2.09 11.83 -6.21
CA LYS A 212 -1.75 12.28 -4.86
C LYS A 212 -0.39 12.96 -4.83
N THR A 213 -0.15 13.69 -3.75
CA THR A 213 1.15 14.30 -3.47
C THR A 213 2.07 13.27 -2.83
N ALA A 214 3.30 13.17 -3.31
CA ALA A 214 4.37 12.38 -2.69
C ALA A 214 5.45 13.30 -2.13
N GLY A 215 6.15 12.81 -1.10
CA GLY A 215 7.20 13.53 -0.40
C GLY A 215 8.58 12.87 -0.52
N ILE A 216 9.62 13.69 -0.70
CA ILE A 216 11.02 13.30 -0.69
C ILE A 216 11.82 14.17 0.26
N THR A 217 12.83 13.59 0.92
CA THR A 217 13.86 14.34 1.65
C THR A 217 15.11 14.42 0.81
N ILE A 218 15.61 15.63 0.59
CA ILE A 218 16.92 15.88 -0.02
C ILE A 218 17.82 16.44 1.06
N ALA A 219 18.93 15.76 1.32
CA ALA A 219 19.98 16.24 2.20
C ALA A 219 21.17 16.71 1.37
N SER A 220 21.65 17.92 1.61
CA SER A 220 22.83 18.43 0.90
C SER A 220 24.13 17.79 1.39
N ASN A 221 24.12 17.22 2.61
CA ASN A 221 25.26 16.57 3.25
C ASN A 221 26.55 17.42 3.19
N GLY A 222 26.39 18.73 3.35
CA GLY A 222 27.48 19.72 3.33
C GLY A 222 27.75 20.37 1.96
N ALA A 223 27.08 19.96 0.88
CA ALA A 223 27.18 20.66 -0.40
C ALA A 223 26.49 22.04 -0.33
N SER A 224 27.19 23.10 -0.74
CA SER A 224 26.59 24.43 -0.87
C SER A 224 25.53 24.46 -1.96
N ASN A 225 24.38 25.03 -1.64
CA ASN A 225 23.29 25.24 -2.58
C ASN A 225 22.47 26.49 -2.26
N THR A 226 21.92 27.09 -3.30
CA THR A 226 20.95 28.19 -3.24
C THR A 226 19.57 27.73 -3.70
N ALA A 227 19.51 26.64 -4.47
CA ALA A 227 18.27 26.03 -4.94
C ALA A 227 18.45 24.53 -5.22
N VAL A 228 17.33 23.86 -5.45
CA VAL A 228 17.26 22.45 -5.85
C VAL A 228 16.42 22.34 -7.13
N ALA A 229 16.87 21.52 -8.08
CA ALA A 229 16.10 21.11 -9.26
C ALA A 229 15.80 19.61 -9.20
N LEU A 230 14.60 19.21 -9.61
CA LEU A 230 14.18 17.81 -9.67
C LEU A 230 14.11 17.32 -11.12
N ALA A 231 14.68 16.15 -11.37
CA ALA A 231 14.46 15.37 -12.57
C ALA A 231 13.51 14.20 -12.22
N ILE A 232 12.41 14.08 -12.95
CA ILE A 232 11.42 12.99 -12.78
C ILE A 232 11.24 12.33 -14.15
N GLY A 233 11.39 11.01 -14.21
CA GLY A 233 11.25 10.22 -15.43
C GLY A 233 10.52 8.90 -15.19
N LEU A 234 10.11 8.25 -16.29
CA LEU A 234 9.56 6.89 -16.30
C LEU A 234 10.66 5.84 -16.53
N GLY A 235 11.18 5.29 -15.44
CA GLY A 235 12.23 4.27 -15.47
C GLY A 235 13.66 4.79 -15.35
N ARG A 236 14.61 3.85 -15.31
CA ARG A 236 16.01 4.11 -14.98
C ARG A 236 16.81 4.51 -16.22
N ALA A 237 17.68 5.49 -16.04
CA ALA A 237 18.82 5.75 -16.92
C ALA A 237 20.11 5.70 -16.11
N ASN A 238 21.24 5.64 -16.80
CA ASN A 238 22.55 6.01 -16.26
C ASN A 238 23.29 6.73 -17.39
N ILE A 239 22.91 7.99 -17.63
CA ILE A 239 23.46 8.80 -18.72
C ILE A 239 24.51 9.72 -18.13
N ASN A 240 25.78 9.46 -18.42
CA ASN A 240 26.86 10.36 -18.04
C ASN A 240 26.83 11.61 -18.93
N VAL A 241 26.63 12.78 -18.31
CA VAL A 241 26.62 14.06 -18.99
C VAL A 241 27.89 14.83 -18.58
N PRO A 242 28.79 15.15 -19.54
CA PRO A 242 30.02 15.88 -19.24
C PRO A 242 29.75 17.18 -18.48
N GLY A 243 30.48 17.39 -17.38
CA GLY A 243 30.33 18.55 -16.50
C GLY A 243 29.14 18.49 -15.52
N LEU A 244 28.17 17.61 -15.75
CA LEU A 244 26.99 17.44 -14.89
C LEU A 244 27.06 16.18 -14.01
N GLY A 245 27.70 15.11 -14.48
CA GLY A 245 27.73 13.82 -13.80
C GLY A 245 26.71 12.83 -14.38
N THR A 246 26.31 11.82 -13.61
CA THR A 246 25.41 10.77 -14.12
C THR A 246 23.96 11.09 -13.80
N LEU A 247 23.15 11.23 -14.85
CA LEU A 247 21.69 11.32 -14.76
C LEU A 247 21.07 9.93 -14.66
N CYS A 248 20.25 9.74 -13.63
CA CYS A 248 19.70 8.44 -13.26
C CYS A 248 18.20 8.25 -13.59
N ALA A 249 17.59 9.15 -14.36
CA ALA A 249 16.16 9.11 -14.72
C ALA A 249 15.95 9.20 -16.26
N SER A 250 15.01 8.40 -16.80
CA SER A 250 14.68 8.29 -18.24
C SER A 250 13.16 8.21 -18.45
N PRO A 251 12.59 8.49 -19.65
CA PRO A 251 12.88 9.65 -20.47
C PRO A 251 12.38 10.92 -19.77
N ILE A 252 13.07 12.03 -19.99
CA ILE A 252 12.88 13.29 -19.26
C ILE A 252 11.76 14.11 -19.94
N PRO A 253 10.65 14.43 -19.26
CA PRO A 253 10.16 15.78 -19.23
C PRO A 253 10.68 16.42 -17.95
N LEU A 254 11.63 17.34 -18.14
CA LEU A 254 12.33 18.06 -17.09
C LEU A 254 11.32 19.00 -16.43
N VAL A 255 10.73 18.61 -15.30
CA VAL A 255 9.91 19.53 -14.53
C VAL A 255 10.81 20.31 -13.58
N VAL A 256 11.28 21.47 -14.06
CA VAL A 256 12.06 22.45 -13.30
C VAL A 256 11.14 23.19 -12.34
N TYR A 257 11.16 22.82 -11.06
CA TYR A 257 10.79 23.73 -9.98
C TYR A 257 12.08 24.19 -9.32
N GLY A 258 12.33 25.51 -9.31
CA GLY A 258 13.37 26.10 -8.46
C GLY A 258 12.94 25.98 -7.01
N LEU A 259 13.24 24.85 -6.40
CA LEU A 259 12.91 24.60 -5.00
C LEU A 259 13.93 25.31 -4.10
N PRO A 260 13.54 25.72 -2.88
CA PRO A 260 14.48 26.30 -1.92
C PRO A 260 15.67 25.39 -1.65
N ALA A 261 16.79 25.98 -1.19
CA ALA A 261 17.98 25.24 -0.80
C ALA A 261 17.68 24.11 0.19
N ALA A 262 18.28 22.94 -0.04
CA ALA A 262 18.26 21.79 0.86
C ALA A 262 19.27 21.97 1.99
N ALA A 263 18.84 21.73 3.23
CA ALA A 263 19.69 21.74 4.41
C ALA A 263 20.61 20.50 4.46
N SER A 264 21.72 20.63 5.18
CA SER A 264 22.67 19.52 5.38
C SER A 264 22.00 18.29 6.01
N GLY A 265 21.07 18.50 6.96
CA GLY A 265 20.31 17.43 7.61
C GLY A 265 19.06 16.95 6.88
N GLY A 266 18.77 17.49 5.69
CA GLY A 266 17.56 17.16 4.93
C GLY A 266 16.52 18.27 4.90
N THR A 267 15.94 18.49 3.73
CA THR A 267 14.75 19.31 3.51
C THR A 267 13.69 18.47 2.80
N ASN A 268 12.45 18.54 3.28
CA ASN A 268 11.34 17.82 2.69
C ASN A 268 10.74 18.65 1.55
N TYR A 269 10.52 17.99 0.42
CA TYR A 269 9.86 18.54 -0.75
C TYR A 269 8.70 17.63 -1.14
N THR A 270 7.65 18.24 -1.67
CA THR A 270 6.45 17.54 -2.11
C THR A 270 6.18 17.82 -3.56
N PHE A 271 5.72 16.82 -4.31
CA PHE A 271 5.32 16.95 -5.70
C PHE A 271 4.04 16.14 -5.97
N SER A 272 3.24 16.61 -6.91
CA SER A 272 2.01 15.91 -7.33
C SER A 272 2.34 14.81 -8.34
N ILE A 273 1.82 13.61 -8.11
CA ILE A 273 1.85 12.51 -9.06
C ILE A 273 0.67 12.68 -10.02
N PRO A 274 0.88 12.77 -11.34
CA PRO A 274 -0.21 12.93 -12.29
C PRO A 274 -1.24 11.80 -12.21
N ASN A 275 -2.51 12.11 -12.49
CA ASN A 275 -3.57 11.10 -12.59
C ASN A 275 -3.26 10.10 -13.72
N GLY A 276 -3.55 8.81 -13.48
CA GLY A 276 -3.27 7.72 -14.40
C GLY A 276 -1.81 7.26 -14.41
N SER A 277 -0.97 7.77 -13.49
CA SER A 277 0.42 7.33 -13.38
C SER A 277 0.49 5.96 -12.69
N ALA A 278 0.93 4.93 -13.40
CA ALA A 278 1.19 3.62 -12.83
C ALA A 278 2.64 3.20 -13.08
N GLY A 279 3.21 2.40 -12.20
CA GLY A 279 4.50 1.75 -12.44
C GLY A 279 5.63 2.39 -11.64
N LYS A 280 6.77 2.63 -12.28
CA LYS A 280 8.00 3.09 -11.60
C LYS A 280 8.37 4.49 -12.10
N ILE A 281 8.44 5.45 -11.17
CA ILE A 281 9.00 6.77 -11.43
C ILE A 281 10.43 6.81 -10.90
N SER A 282 11.35 7.38 -11.66
CA SER A 282 12.71 7.64 -11.22
C SER A 282 12.89 9.13 -10.97
N ILE A 283 13.46 9.46 -9.82
CA ILE A 283 13.67 10.84 -9.36
C ILE A 283 15.16 11.03 -9.09
N GLN A 284 15.68 12.18 -9.44
CA GLN A 284 17.00 12.63 -9.01
C GLN A 284 16.95 14.13 -8.76
N ALA A 285 17.72 14.62 -7.80
CA ALA A 285 17.84 16.04 -7.53
C ALA A 285 19.22 16.57 -7.90
N ALA A 286 19.27 17.81 -8.34
CA ALA A 286 20.47 18.60 -8.54
C ALA A 286 20.48 19.77 -7.56
N LEU A 287 21.58 19.94 -6.85
CA LEU A 287 21.81 21.09 -5.98
C LEU A 287 22.49 22.21 -6.80
N LEU A 288 21.84 23.36 -6.87
CA LEU A 288 22.28 24.53 -7.65
C LEU A 288 22.99 25.53 -6.72
N GLY A 289 23.95 26.30 -7.24
CA GLY A 289 24.53 27.47 -6.54
C GLY A 289 25.98 27.31 -6.05
N GLY A 290 26.58 26.14 -6.20
CA GLY A 290 28.02 25.92 -6.01
C GLY A 290 28.83 26.06 -7.32
N PRO A 291 30.17 25.98 -7.27
CA PRO A 291 31.04 25.98 -8.46
C PRO A 291 30.86 24.73 -9.35
N SER A 292 30.17 23.71 -8.84
CA SER A 292 29.77 22.51 -9.57
C SER A 292 28.37 22.07 -9.12
N LEU A 293 27.63 21.42 -10.02
CA LEU A 293 26.31 20.88 -9.73
C LEU A 293 26.45 19.52 -9.03
N ALA A 294 25.99 19.43 -7.79
CA ALA A 294 25.97 18.16 -7.06
C ALA A 294 24.65 17.43 -7.34
N LEU A 295 24.75 16.20 -7.87
CA LEU A 295 23.59 15.34 -8.12
C LEU A 295 23.43 14.34 -6.97
N THR A 296 22.19 14.15 -6.50
CA THR A 296 21.87 13.08 -5.56
C THR A 296 21.96 11.70 -6.24
N ASN A 297 21.82 10.64 -5.44
CA ASN A 297 21.41 9.34 -5.98
C ASN A 297 20.09 9.46 -6.77
N GLY A 298 19.89 8.53 -7.70
CA GLY A 298 18.57 8.24 -8.23
C GLY A 298 17.71 7.58 -7.16
N LEU A 299 16.42 7.85 -7.18
CA LEU A 299 15.42 7.23 -6.32
C LEU A 299 14.31 6.72 -7.23
N GLU A 300 14.14 5.41 -7.33
CA GLU A 300 13.00 4.83 -8.01
C GLU A 300 11.87 4.62 -7.00
N ILE A 301 10.69 5.17 -7.28
CA ILE A 301 9.49 5.04 -6.46
C ILE A 301 8.44 4.26 -7.25
N GLY A 302 7.80 3.30 -6.58
CA GLY A 302 6.62 2.61 -7.11
C GLY A 302 5.35 3.44 -6.95
N VAL A 303 4.68 3.72 -8.06
CA VAL A 303 3.38 4.41 -8.08
C VAL A 303 2.26 3.40 -8.27
N GLY A 304 1.36 3.34 -7.28
CA GLY A 304 0.11 2.61 -7.35
C GLY A 304 -1.01 3.42 -8.02
N ASN A 305 -1.97 2.71 -8.59
CA ASN A 305 -3.25 3.27 -9.06
C ASN A 305 -4.19 3.56 -7.88
#